data_AF-A0A6N8IPK8-F1
#
_entry.id   AF-A0A6N8IPK8-F1
#
_cell.length_a   1.000
_cell.length_b   1.000
_cell.length_c   1.000
_cell.angle_alpha   90.00
_cell.angle_beta   90.00
_cell.angle_gamma   90.00
#
_symmetry.space_group_name_H-M   'P 1'
#
loop_
_entity.id
_entity.type
_entity.pdbx_description
1 polymer ?
#
loop_
_entity_poly.entity_id
_entity_poly.type
_entity_poly.pdbx_seq_one_letter_code
_entity_poly.pdbx_strand_id
1 'polypeptide(L)'
;MNQDISPNESLLLANLLRASGRDPDSFSAVVQSDGLVRVTGPRGTAFYPRTNWFTRFSRHLDKSFFDPAVPAPAGPRLERKGAFAEDGVPA
;
A
#
# COMPACT_ATOMS: atom_id res chain seq x y z
N MET A 1 -4.96 -18.20 -4.58
CA MET A 1 -6.07 -17.53 -3.88
C MET A 1 -5.48 -16.56 -2.88
N ASN A 2 -5.92 -15.31 -2.89
CA ASN A 2 -5.55 -14.34 -1.87
C ASN A 2 -6.50 -14.53 -0.69
N GLN A 3 -5.99 -14.39 0.53
CA GLN A 3 -6.76 -14.55 1.76
C GLN A 3 -6.77 -13.20 2.50
N ASP A 4 -7.86 -12.90 3.19
CA ASP A 4 -7.86 -11.78 4.12
C ASP A 4 -6.90 -12.04 5.29
N ILE A 5 -6.38 -10.97 5.88
CA ILE A 5 -5.70 -11.07 7.18
C ILE A 5 -6.69 -11.53 8.26
N SER A 6 -6.18 -12.06 9.37
CA SER A 6 -7.08 -12.54 10.44
C SER A 6 -7.93 -11.38 11.02
N PRO A 7 -9.11 -11.67 11.60
CA PRO A 7 -9.97 -10.63 12.17
C PRO A 7 -9.27 -9.77 13.23
N ASN A 8 -8.44 -10.39 14.08
CA ASN A 8 -7.65 -9.69 15.09
C ASN A 8 -6.63 -8.74 14.45
N GLU A 9 -5.98 -9.16 13.38
CA GLU A 9 -5.05 -8.31 12.63
C GLU A 9 -5.77 -7.14 11.96
N SER A 10 -6.97 -7.36 11.41
CA SER A 10 -7.80 -6.30 10.84
C SER A 10 -8.18 -5.26 11.89
N LEU A 11 -8.56 -5.69 13.10
CA LEU A 11 -8.85 -4.80 14.22
C LEU A 11 -7.61 -4.01 14.67
N LEU A 12 -6.45 -4.66 14.79
CA LEU A 12 -5.20 -3.98 15.11
C LEU A 12 -4.83 -2.93 14.04
N LEU A 13 -4.98 -3.27 12.76
CA LEU A 13 -4.73 -2.35 11.65
C LEU A 13 -5.64 -1.12 11.73
N ALA A 14 -6.95 -1.32 11.90
CA ALA A 14 -7.91 -0.23 12.02
C ALA A 14 -7.62 0.68 13.22
N ASN A 15 -7.26 0.10 14.37
CA ASN A 15 -6.91 0.87 15.56
C ASN A 15 -5.62 1.67 15.38
N LEU A 16 -4.59 1.09 14.76
CA LEU A 16 -3.35 1.80 14.45
C LEU A 16 -3.59 2.97 13.50
N LEU A 17 -4.39 2.77 12.45
CA LEU A 17 -4.73 3.82 11.49
C LEU A 17 -5.45 4.98 12.18
N ARG A 18 -6.50 4.70 12.97
CA ARG A 18 -7.22 5.71 13.77
C ARG A 18 -6.31 6.46 14.73
N ALA A 19 -5.46 5.74 15.47
CA ALA A 19 -4.50 6.35 16.40
C ALA A 19 -3.49 7.25 15.68
N SER A 20 -3.19 6.96 14.42
CA SER A 20 -2.32 7.78 13.57
C SER A 20 -3.03 8.93 12.84
N GLY A 21 -4.32 9.15 13.11
CA GLY A 21 -5.13 10.18 12.45
C GLY A 21 -5.53 9.84 11.00
N ARG A 22 -5.50 8.57 10.62
CA ARG A 22 -5.83 8.09 9.28
C ARG A 22 -7.13 7.28 9.28
N ASP A 23 -7.83 7.33 8.16
CA ASP A 23 -9.04 6.56 7.93
C ASP A 23 -8.72 5.07 7.63
N PRO A 24 -9.26 4.10 8.40
CA PRO A 24 -9.08 2.68 8.13
C PRO A 24 -9.62 2.22 6.78
N ASP A 25 -10.73 2.78 6.30
CA ASP A 25 -11.38 2.33 5.07
C ASP A 25 -10.58 2.69 3.81
N SER A 26 -9.67 3.65 3.96
CA SER A 26 -8.68 4.03 2.94
C SER A 26 -7.54 3.02 2.79
N PHE A 27 -7.49 1.95 3.59
CA PHE A 27 -6.46 0.93 3.55
C PHE A 27 -7.04 -0.49 3.38
N SER A 28 -6.29 -1.34 2.70
CA SER A 28 -6.62 -2.76 2.51
C SER A 28 -5.38 -3.63 2.68
N ALA A 29 -5.51 -4.73 3.42
CA ALA A 29 -4.43 -5.66 3.68
C ALA A 29 -4.87 -7.11 3.40
N VAL A 30 -4.12 -7.81 2.55
CA VAL A 30 -4.42 -9.20 2.14
C VAL A 30 -3.15 -10.05 2.15
N VAL A 31 -3.28 -11.33 2.50
CA VAL A 31 -2.24 -12.33 2.34
C VAL A 31 -2.28 -12.88 0.91
N GLN A 32 -1.17 -12.74 0.19
CA GLN A 32 -1.02 -13.24 -1.17
C GLN A 32 -0.62 -14.72 -1.18
N SER A 33 -0.76 -15.37 -2.33
CA SER A 33 -0.43 -16.80 -2.48
C SER A 33 1.05 -17.14 -2.29
N ASP A 34 1.94 -16.14 -2.38
CA ASP A 34 3.37 -16.26 -2.10
C ASP A 34 3.71 -16.12 -0.60
N GLY A 35 2.69 -15.92 0.25
CA GLY A 35 2.87 -15.73 1.69
C GLY A 35 3.24 -14.31 2.11
N LEU A 36 3.29 -13.34 1.18
CA LEU A 36 3.48 -11.93 1.54
C LEU A 36 2.16 -11.28 1.93
N VAL A 37 2.24 -10.30 2.84
CA VAL A 37 1.11 -9.40 3.14
C VAL A 37 1.25 -8.17 2.28
N ARG A 38 0.27 -7.96 1.39
CA ARG A 38 0.13 -6.77 0.56
C ARG A 38 -0.76 -5.78 1.27
N VAL A 39 -0.22 -4.61 1.60
CA VAL A 39 -0.99 -3.48 2.17
C VAL A 39 -1.07 -2.37 1.12
N THR A 40 -2.28 -1.98 0.76
CA THR A 40 -2.56 -0.87 -0.15
C THR A 40 -3.19 0.26 0.64
N GLY A 41 -2.65 1.47 0.50
CA GLY A 41 -3.20 2.70 1.03
C GLY A 41 -3.35 3.76 -0.07
N PRO A 42 -3.74 5.00 0.28
CA PRO A 42 -4.10 6.04 -0.69
C PRO A 42 -3.04 6.34 -1.75
N ARG A 43 -1.75 6.31 -1.36
CA ARG A 43 -0.63 6.65 -2.24
C ARG A 43 0.03 5.45 -2.90
N GLY A 44 -0.18 4.24 -2.41
CA GLY A 44 0.57 3.11 -2.92
C GLY A 44 0.42 1.82 -2.14
N THR A 45 1.17 0.83 -2.61
CA THR A 45 1.15 -0.53 -2.09
C THR A 45 2.53 -0.92 -1.60
N ALA A 46 2.59 -1.59 -0.46
CA ALA A 46 3.78 -2.21 0.07
C ALA A 46 3.55 -3.70 0.34
N PHE A 47 4.63 -4.48 0.27
CA PHE A 47 4.63 -5.92 0.49
C PHE A 47 5.56 -6.26 1.64
N TYR A 48 5.11 -7.14 2.52
CA TYR A 48 5.84 -7.50 3.73
C TYR A 48 5.84 -9.00 3.98
N PRO A 49 6.89 -9.56 4.60
CA PRO A 49 6.87 -10.93 5.08
C PRO A 49 5.79 -11.16 6.14
N ARG A 50 5.07 -12.28 6.09
CA ARG A 50 3.97 -12.62 7.01
C ARG A 50 4.34 -12.53 8.50
N THR A 51 5.58 -12.85 8.85
CA THR A 51 6.05 -12.96 10.25
C THR A 51 6.21 -11.62 10.96
N ASN A 52 6.46 -10.53 10.23
CA ASN A 52 6.75 -9.21 10.83
C ASN A 52 6.08 -8.05 10.10
N TRP A 53 5.03 -8.34 9.30
CA TRP A 53 4.40 -7.36 8.44
C TRP A 53 3.87 -6.15 9.20
N PHE A 54 3.23 -6.36 10.35
CA PHE A 54 2.62 -5.28 11.12
C PHE A 54 3.65 -4.28 11.67
N THR A 55 4.77 -4.77 12.20
CA THR A 55 5.88 -3.94 12.69
C THR A 55 6.57 -3.17 11.56
N ARG A 56 6.68 -3.77 10.37
CA ARG A 56 7.23 -3.10 9.19
C ARG A 56 6.28 -2.03 8.67
N PHE A 57 4.99 -2.35 8.62
CA PHE A 57 3.92 -1.43 8.23
C PHE A 57 3.85 -0.22 9.15
N SER A 58 3.85 -0.41 10.48
CA SER A 58 3.79 0.71 11.43
C SER A 58 4.96 1.69 11.27
N ARG A 59 6.17 1.19 10.96
CA ARG A 59 7.33 2.04 10.64
C ARG A 59 7.18 2.80 9.32
N HIS A 60 6.55 2.21 8.31
CA HIS A 60 6.24 2.95 7.07
C HIS A 60 5.15 4.00 7.29
N LEU A 61 4.17 3.70 8.13
CA LEU A 61 3.10 4.61 8.49
C LEU A 61 3.65 5.84 9.24
N ASP A 62 4.54 5.61 10.21
CA ASP A 62 5.27 6.65 10.95
C ASP A 62 6.09 7.56 10.01
N LYS A 63 6.76 6.96 9.02
CA LYS A 63 7.52 7.67 7.98
C LYS A 63 6.65 8.29 6.88
N SER A 64 5.33 8.32 7.06
CA SER A 64 4.39 8.95 6.12
C SER A 64 4.45 8.37 4.69
N PHE A 65 4.87 7.11 4.54
CA PHE A 65 5.05 6.45 3.25
C PHE A 65 3.77 6.43 2.39
N PHE A 66 2.62 6.32 3.05
CA PHE A 66 1.30 6.23 2.41
C PHE A 66 0.60 7.58 2.25
N ASP A 67 1.23 8.68 2.67
CA ASP A 67 0.57 9.98 2.70
C ASP A 67 0.74 10.70 1.35
N PRO A 68 -0.34 11.23 0.75
CA PRO A 68 -0.29 11.91 -0.54
C PRO A 68 0.56 13.20 -0.49
N ALA A 69 0.67 13.83 0.67
CA ALA A 69 1.40 15.09 0.86
C ALA A 69 2.94 14.94 0.86
N VAL A 70 3.48 13.75 1.12
CA VAL A 70 4.95 13.55 1.19
C VAL A 70 5.47 13.21 -0.20
N PRO A 71 6.33 14.01 -0.85
CA PRO A 71 6.84 13.70 -2.19
C PRO A 71 7.46 12.30 -2.23
N ALA A 72 7.23 11.58 -3.34
CA ALA A 72 7.75 10.21 -3.46
C ALA A 72 9.29 10.29 -3.38
N PRO A 73 9.96 9.42 -2.62
CA PRO A 73 11.41 9.41 -2.61
C PRO A 73 11.92 9.27 -4.04
N ALA A 74 12.94 10.05 -4.39
CA ALA A 74 13.63 10.01 -5.69
C ALA A 74 14.44 8.71 -5.83
N GLY A 75 13.77 7.56 -5.72
CA GLY A 75 14.30 6.26 -6.09
C GLY A 75 14.09 6.02 -7.59
N PRO A 76 14.71 4.97 -8.15
CA PRO A 76 14.49 4.60 -9.53
C PRO A 76 13.00 4.27 -9.72
N ARG A 77 12.28 5.22 -10.31
CA ARG A 77 10.90 5.05 -10.74
C ARG A 77 10.98 4.06 -11.89
N LEU A 78 10.61 2.80 -11.66
CA LEU A 78 10.25 1.91 -12.74
C LEU A 78 9.04 2.54 -13.42
N GLU A 79 9.31 3.33 -14.45
CA GLU A 79 8.30 3.94 -15.29
C GLU A 79 7.43 2.81 -15.82
N ARG A 80 6.21 2.72 -15.30
CA ARG A 80 5.18 1.86 -15.87
C ARG A 80 4.90 2.48 -17.23
N LYS A 81 5.57 1.98 -18.26
CA LYS A 81 5.38 2.33 -19.68
C LYS A 81 3.90 2.10 -20.02
N GLY A 82 3.10 3.13 -19.81
CA GLY A 82 1.72 3.21 -20.27
C GLY A 82 1.74 3.21 -21.79
N ALA A 83 0.89 2.38 -22.36
CA ALA A 83 0.79 2.13 -23.78
C ALA A 83 0.58 3.41 -24.58
N PHE A 84 1.24 3.45 -25.74
CA PHE A 84 0.98 4.36 -26.84
C PHE A 84 -0.49 4.26 -27.27
N ALA A 85 -1.12 5.40 -27.50
CA ALA A 85 -2.11 5.57 -28.55
C ALA A 85 -1.99 7.02 -29.03
N GLU A 86 -1.26 7.19 -30.13
CA GLU A 86 -1.15 8.43 -30.87
C GLU A 86 -2.50 8.74 -31.53
N ASP A 87 -3.09 9.88 -31.21
CA ASP A 87 -4.24 10.43 -31.93
C ASP A 87 -3.70 11.26 -33.11
N GLY A 88 -3.46 10.58 -34.22
CA GLY A 88 -3.06 11.20 -35.48
C GLY A 88 -4.30 11.64 -36.27
N VAL A 89 -4.58 12.94 -36.28
CA VAL A 89 -5.55 13.56 -37.19
C VAL A 89 -4.83 13.93 -38.49
N PRO A 90 -5.27 13.45 -39.67
CA PRO A 90 -4.69 13.88 -40.94
C PRO A 90 -5.38 15.16 -41.46
N ALA A 91 -4.56 16.09 -41.97
CA ALA A 91 -4.93 17.07 -42.97
C ALA A 91 -3.82 17.10 -44.04
#